data_AF-A0A415YJG8-F1
#
_entry.id   AF-A0A415YJG8-F1
#
_cell.length_a   1.000
_cell.length_b   1.000
_cell.length_c   1.000
_cell.angle_alpha   90.00
_cell.angle_beta   90.00
_cell.angle_gamma   90.00
#
_symmetry.space_group_name_H-M   'P 1'
#
loop_
_entity.id
_entity.type
_entity.pdbx_description
1 polymer ?
#
loop_
_entity_poly.entity_id
_entity_poly.type
_entity_poly.pdbx_seq_one_letter_code
_entity_poly.pdbx_strand_id
1 'polypeptide(L)'
;MISEEDVNKRIAEMGAQISEDYAGKEIHLIAILKGSVFFACELAKRITIPVTIDFMSVSSYGNSRESSGIVKIAKDLDEPILDKEVLVVEDIIDSGKTLNHLKPMLESRNPASLHLCTLLSKPDRREVEVPVRYIGFEVPDEFVVGYGLDYAQKYRNLPYIGVAEEE
;
A
#
# COMPACT_ATOMS: atom_id res chain seq x y z
N MET A 1 1.61 -18.93 3.92
CA MET A 1 0.21 -18.48 3.83
C MET A 1 -0.16 -18.21 2.38
N ILE A 2 0.59 -17.34 1.70
CA ILE A 2 0.40 -17.05 0.27
C ILE A 2 1.75 -17.30 -0.41
N SER A 3 1.78 -18.13 -1.45
CA SER A 3 3.02 -18.47 -2.16
C SER A 3 3.53 -17.30 -3.01
N GLU A 4 4.82 -17.32 -3.37
CA GLU A 4 5.39 -16.34 -4.32
C GLU A 4 4.64 -16.37 -5.67
N GLU A 5 4.26 -17.56 -6.14
CA GLU A 5 3.50 -17.73 -7.38
C GLU A 5 2.13 -17.03 -7.29
N ASP A 6 1.40 -17.24 -6.20
CA ASP A 6 0.09 -16.63 -5.99
C ASP A 6 0.19 -15.11 -5.88
N VAL A 7 1.18 -14.59 -5.14
CA VAL A 7 1.45 -13.15 -5.04
C VAL A 7 1.73 -12.58 -6.43
N ASN A 8 2.64 -13.19 -7.19
CA ASN A 8 3.00 -12.71 -8.53
C ASN A 8 1.83 -12.73 -9.50
N LYS A 9 1.01 -13.79 -9.45
CA LYS A 9 -0.20 -13.92 -10.26
C LYS A 9 -1.20 -12.81 -9.91
N ARG A 10 -1.48 -12.60 -8.63
CA ARG A 10 -2.46 -11.58 -8.20
C ARG A 10 -2.02 -10.18 -8.57
N ILE A 11 -0.74 -9.85 -8.43
CA ILE A 11 -0.21 -8.54 -8.82
C ILE A 11 -0.33 -8.35 -10.35
N ALA A 12 -0.16 -9.41 -11.14
CA ALA A 12 -0.35 -9.34 -12.60
C ALA A 12 -1.81 -9.03 -12.97
N GLU A 13 -2.76 -9.69 -12.31
CA GLU A 13 -4.19 -9.41 -12.47
C GLU A 13 -4.52 -7.96 -12.07
N MET A 14 -3.98 -7.48 -10.95
CA MET A 14 -4.17 -6.09 -10.50
C MET A 14 -3.56 -5.08 -11.48
N GLY A 15 -2.35 -5.34 -11.99
CA GLY A 15 -1.70 -4.47 -12.98
C GLY A 15 -2.51 -4.36 -14.26
N ALA A 16 -3.08 -5.47 -14.75
CA ALA A 16 -3.97 -5.47 -15.91
C ALA A 16 -5.25 -4.67 -15.63
N GLN A 17 -5.89 -4.88 -14.48
CA GLN A 17 -7.09 -4.15 -14.08
C GLN A 17 -6.85 -2.63 -13.97
N ILE A 18 -5.75 -2.21 -13.34
CA ILE A 18 -5.38 -0.79 -13.23
C ILE A 18 -5.12 -0.20 -14.63
N SER A 19 -4.47 -0.95 -15.52
CA SER A 19 -4.19 -0.48 -16.88
C SER A 19 -5.47 -0.25 -17.69
N GLU A 20 -6.50 -1.08 -17.50
CA GLU A 20 -7.81 -0.92 -18.12
C GLU A 20 -8.56 0.29 -17.54
N ASP A 21 -8.64 0.37 -16.21
CA ASP A 21 -9.35 1.44 -15.49
C ASP A 21 -8.80 2.85 -15.79
N TYR A 22 -7.51 2.94 -16.08
CA TYR A 22 -6.79 4.18 -16.38
C TYR A 22 -6.34 4.26 -17.84
N ALA A 23 -6.97 3.52 -18.75
CA ALA A 23 -6.61 3.52 -20.17
C ALA A 23 -6.57 4.95 -20.76
N GLY A 24 -5.46 5.27 -21.46
CA GLY A 24 -5.24 6.59 -22.05
C GLY A 24 -4.79 7.68 -21.07
N LYS A 25 -4.51 7.33 -19.82
CA LYS A 25 -3.99 8.24 -18.77
C LYS A 25 -2.58 7.84 -18.34
N GLU A 26 -1.95 8.72 -17.57
CA GLU A 26 -0.74 8.41 -16.79
C GLU A 26 -1.12 8.28 -15.32
N ILE A 27 -0.59 7.26 -14.62
CA ILE A 27 -0.83 7.05 -13.20
C ILE A 27 0.41 7.38 -12.38
N HIS A 28 0.21 8.07 -11.25
CA HIS A 28 1.26 8.40 -10.29
C HIS A 28 1.12 7.52 -9.05
N LEU A 29 2.05 6.59 -8.87
CA LEU A 29 2.08 5.70 -7.70
C LEU A 29 2.77 6.38 -6.52
N ILE A 30 2.11 6.41 -5.38
CA ILE A 30 2.73 6.84 -4.11
C ILE A 30 2.91 5.60 -3.24
N ALA A 31 4.13 5.12 -3.11
CA ALA A 31 4.47 3.97 -2.28
C ALA A 31 4.78 4.41 -0.83
N ILE A 32 4.02 3.89 0.14
CA ILE A 32 4.25 4.21 1.55
C ILE A 32 5.40 3.37 2.12
N LEU A 33 6.47 4.02 2.54
CA LEU A 33 7.66 3.36 3.05
C LEU A 33 7.44 2.77 4.45
N LYS A 34 8.06 1.63 4.77
CA LYS A 34 8.98 0.83 3.94
C LYS A 34 8.33 -0.41 3.31
N GLY A 35 7.21 -0.84 3.87
CA GLY A 35 6.62 -2.15 3.59
C GLY A 35 6.15 -2.32 2.15
N SER A 36 5.51 -1.28 1.61
CA SER A 36 4.95 -1.33 0.24
C SER A 36 5.97 -1.45 -0.88
N VAL A 37 7.28 -1.24 -0.64
CA VAL A 37 8.30 -1.13 -1.71
C VAL A 37 8.31 -2.33 -2.65
N PHE A 38 8.25 -3.55 -2.10
CA PHE A 38 8.27 -4.79 -2.89
C PHE A 38 7.03 -4.87 -3.79
N PHE A 39 5.85 -4.67 -3.21
CA PHE A 39 4.59 -4.67 -3.93
C PHE A 39 4.51 -3.55 -4.97
N ALA A 40 4.86 -2.32 -4.62
CA ALA A 40 4.81 -1.18 -5.53
C ALA A 40 5.72 -1.38 -6.75
N CYS A 41 6.94 -1.90 -6.56
CA CYS A 41 7.86 -2.18 -7.66
C CYS A 41 7.32 -3.29 -8.57
N GLU A 42 6.76 -4.36 -8.01
CA GLU A 42 6.22 -5.46 -8.81
C GLU A 42 4.93 -5.06 -9.52
N LEU A 43 4.07 -4.26 -8.89
CA LEU A 43 2.85 -3.71 -9.49
C LEU A 43 3.18 -2.78 -10.66
N ALA A 44 4.11 -1.84 -10.48
CA ALA A 44 4.50 -0.89 -11.52
C ALA A 44 4.98 -1.57 -12.80
N LYS A 45 5.73 -2.67 -12.69
CA LYS A 45 6.20 -3.47 -13.85
C LYS A 45 5.06 -4.11 -14.66
N ARG A 46 3.88 -4.29 -14.06
CA ARG A 46 2.72 -4.98 -14.65
C ARG A 46 1.63 -4.02 -15.12
N ILE A 47 1.77 -2.73 -14.85
CA ILE A 47 0.90 -1.69 -15.41
C ILE A 47 1.41 -1.33 -16.82
N THR A 48 0.54 -1.35 -17.82
CA THR A 48 0.91 -1.19 -19.24
C THR A 48 0.63 0.22 -19.80
N ILE A 49 0.20 1.14 -18.95
CA ILE A 49 0.10 2.58 -19.25
C ILE A 49 1.30 3.34 -18.65
N PRO A 50 1.52 4.62 -18.99
CA PRO A 50 2.57 5.41 -18.35
C PRO A 50 2.43 5.46 -16.81
N VAL A 51 3.54 5.22 -16.11
CA VAL A 51 3.62 5.20 -14.65
C VAL A 51 4.76 6.11 -14.18
N THR A 52 4.48 6.96 -13.19
CA THR A 52 5.50 7.61 -12.36
C THR A 52 5.41 7.09 -10.92
N ILE A 53 6.51 7.16 -10.17
CA ILE A 53 6.59 6.63 -8.80
C ILE A 53 7.18 7.68 -7.87
N ASP A 54 6.54 7.89 -6.73
CA ASP A 54 7.05 8.65 -5.60
C ASP A 54 6.94 7.81 -4.31
N PHE A 55 7.69 8.20 -3.29
CA PHE A 55 7.74 7.52 -2.00
C PHE A 55 7.40 8.49 -0.88
N MET A 56 6.54 8.07 0.03
CA MET A 56 6.24 8.82 1.25
C MET A 56 6.64 8.01 2.47
N SER A 57 7.30 8.63 3.45
CA SER A 57 7.65 7.97 4.71
C SER A 57 6.88 8.60 5.85
N VAL A 58 6.15 7.75 6.56
CA VAL A 58 5.24 8.14 7.62
C VAL A 58 5.54 7.32 8.87
N SER A 59 5.43 7.96 10.04
CA SER A 59 5.55 7.28 11.32
C SER A 59 4.38 7.66 12.21
N SER A 60 3.80 6.68 12.90
CA SER A 60 2.83 6.94 13.96
C SER A 60 3.52 7.57 15.16
N TYR A 61 2.89 8.54 15.81
CA TYR A 61 3.38 9.02 17.10
C TYR A 61 3.14 7.94 18.18
N GLY A 62 4.23 7.41 18.77
CA GLY A 62 4.22 6.46 19.88
C GLY A 62 4.95 5.14 19.58
N ASN A 63 5.68 4.60 20.56
CA ASN A 63 6.36 3.29 20.50
C ASN A 63 5.41 2.10 20.77
N SER A 64 4.09 2.33 20.85
CA SER A 64 3.06 1.33 21.13
C SER A 64 2.59 0.63 19.85
N ARG A 65 2.17 -0.64 19.96
CA ARG A 65 1.48 -1.38 18.87
C ARG A 65 0.17 -0.71 18.41
N GLU A 66 -0.35 0.24 19.17
CA GLU A 66 -1.52 1.05 18.81
C GLU A 66 -1.10 2.42 18.28
N SER A 67 -1.63 2.80 17.10
CA SER A 67 -1.38 4.10 16.50
C SER A 67 -2.24 5.19 17.16
N SER A 68 -1.62 6.31 17.53
CA SER A 68 -2.31 7.52 18.02
C SER A 68 -3.16 8.26 16.97
N GLY A 69 -3.12 7.82 15.71
CA GLY A 69 -3.83 8.45 14.59
C GLY A 69 -3.19 9.75 14.08
N ILE A 70 -2.21 10.30 14.79
CA ILE A 70 -1.37 11.40 14.31
C ILE A 70 -0.18 10.80 13.58
N VAL A 71 0.02 11.23 12.33
CA VAL A 71 1.09 10.73 11.46
C VAL A 71 2.15 11.82 11.29
N LYS A 72 3.41 11.50 11.60
CA LYS A 72 4.56 12.35 11.27
C LYS A 72 5.07 12.01 9.88
N ILE A 73 5.07 13.01 8.99
CA ILE A 73 5.72 12.90 7.69
C ILE A 73 7.24 13.02 7.89
N ALA A 74 7.96 11.93 7.63
CA ALA A 74 9.41 11.88 7.69
C ALA A 74 10.05 12.17 6.32
N LYS A 75 9.38 11.77 5.24
CA LYS A 75 9.68 12.15 3.85
C LYS A 75 8.36 12.42 3.15
N ASP A 76 8.24 13.60 2.53
CA ASP A 76 7.11 13.96 1.69
C ASP A 76 7.38 13.61 0.21
N LEU A 77 6.38 13.82 -0.65
CA LEU A 77 6.48 13.69 -2.10
C LEU A 77 7.53 14.66 -2.65
N ASP A 78 8.26 14.19 -3.66
CA ASP A 78 9.23 15.00 -4.39
C ASP A 78 8.53 15.83 -5.49
N GLU A 79 7.47 15.27 -6.08
CA GLU A 79 6.71 15.89 -7.17
C GLU A 79 5.31 16.36 -6.72
N PRO A 80 4.78 17.47 -7.27
CA PRO A 80 3.40 17.85 -7.04
C PRO A 80 2.44 16.83 -7.65
N ILE A 81 1.27 16.66 -7.02
CA ILE A 81 0.22 15.74 -7.48
C ILE A 81 -1.04 16.43 -8.00
N LEU A 82 -0.99 17.76 -8.16
CA LEU A 82 -2.07 18.55 -8.76
C LEU A 82 -2.46 17.97 -10.13
N ASP A 83 -3.75 17.74 -10.34
CA ASP A 83 -4.35 17.22 -11.57
C ASP A 83 -3.79 15.85 -12.04
N LYS A 84 -3.09 15.10 -11.18
CA LYS A 84 -2.61 13.74 -11.48
C LYS A 84 -3.61 12.66 -11.08
N GLU A 85 -3.61 11.54 -11.79
CA GLU A 85 -4.29 10.31 -11.38
C GLU A 85 -3.43 9.58 -10.35
N VAL A 86 -3.80 9.63 -9.07
CA VAL A 86 -2.95 9.15 -7.98
C VAL A 86 -3.45 7.80 -7.46
N LEU A 87 -2.51 6.86 -7.30
CA LEU A 87 -2.74 5.59 -6.62
C LEU A 87 -1.77 5.43 -5.46
N VAL A 88 -2.28 5.49 -4.24
CA VAL A 88 -1.49 5.21 -3.03
C VAL A 88 -1.38 3.69 -2.88
N VAL A 89 -0.15 3.20 -2.75
CA VAL A 89 0.18 1.78 -2.69
C VAL A 89 0.69 1.44 -1.30
N GLU A 90 0.00 0.51 -0.63
CA GLU A 90 0.33 -0.02 0.70
C GLU A 90 0.56 -1.53 0.67
N ASP A 91 1.41 -2.05 1.54
CA ASP A 91 1.57 -3.50 1.71
C ASP A 91 0.40 -4.13 2.46
N ILE A 92 -0.08 -3.49 3.53
CA ILE A 92 -1.21 -3.99 4.32
C ILE A 92 -2.08 -2.87 4.87
N ILE A 93 -3.41 -3.05 4.80
CA ILE A 93 -4.35 -2.20 5.51
C ILE A 93 -5.03 -2.97 6.63
N ASP A 94 -4.65 -2.60 7.84
CA ASP A 94 -5.12 -3.15 9.10
C ASP A 94 -6.23 -2.26 9.71
N SER A 95 -5.93 -1.49 10.76
CA SER A 95 -6.88 -0.57 11.39
C SER A 95 -7.43 0.51 10.45
N GLY A 96 -6.68 0.87 9.40
CA GLY A 96 -7.01 1.95 8.46
C GLY A 96 -6.66 3.36 8.95
N LYS A 97 -6.20 3.52 10.21
CA LYS A 97 -5.95 4.83 10.82
C LYS A 97 -4.93 5.69 10.08
N THR A 98 -3.81 5.09 9.66
CA THR A 98 -2.77 5.80 8.89
C THR A 98 -3.33 6.37 7.59
N LEU A 99 -4.03 5.54 6.81
CA LEU A 99 -4.60 5.96 5.53
C LEU A 99 -5.75 6.96 5.70
N ASN A 100 -6.55 6.83 6.76
CA ASN A 100 -7.59 7.80 7.09
C ASN A 100 -7.00 9.20 7.40
N HIS A 101 -5.76 9.27 7.88
CA HIS A 101 -5.06 10.53 8.07
C HIS A 101 -4.38 11.04 6.79
N LEU A 102 -3.74 10.15 6.04
CA LEU A 102 -2.99 10.52 4.83
C LEU A 102 -3.89 10.92 3.66
N LYS A 103 -5.03 10.24 3.49
CA LYS A 103 -5.93 10.45 2.34
C LYS A 103 -6.43 11.90 2.26
N PRO A 104 -7.00 12.52 3.32
CA PRO A 104 -7.41 13.93 3.27
C PRO A 104 -6.26 14.89 2.99
N MET A 105 -5.06 14.60 3.53
CA MET A 105 -3.86 15.42 3.32
C MET A 105 -3.41 15.38 1.86
N LEU A 106 -3.43 14.21 1.21
CA LEU A 106 -3.12 14.09 -0.21
C LEU A 106 -4.23 14.67 -1.10
N GLU A 107 -5.50 14.46 -0.75
CA GLU A 107 -6.66 15.06 -1.46
C GLU A 107 -6.59 16.59 -1.45
N SER A 108 -6.13 17.20 -0.36
CA SER A 108 -5.96 18.67 -0.27
C SER A 108 -4.94 19.24 -1.28
N ARG A 109 -4.12 18.38 -1.89
CA ARG A 109 -3.17 18.76 -2.97
C ARG A 109 -3.82 18.75 -4.36
N ASN A 110 -5.13 18.47 -4.43
CA ASN A 110 -5.97 18.51 -5.62
C ASN A 110 -5.52 17.59 -6.78
N PRO A 111 -5.32 16.29 -6.55
CA PRO A 111 -5.16 15.35 -7.66
C PRO A 111 -6.44 15.23 -8.49
N ALA A 112 -6.32 14.81 -9.76
CA ALA A 112 -7.48 14.54 -10.62
C ALA A 112 -8.31 13.37 -10.09
N SER A 113 -7.65 12.35 -9.55
CA SER A 113 -8.27 11.32 -8.72
C SER A 113 -7.28 10.82 -7.68
N LEU A 114 -7.79 10.27 -6.57
CA LEU A 114 -6.98 9.61 -5.56
C LEU A 114 -7.65 8.32 -5.11
N HIS A 115 -6.98 7.20 -5.37
CA HIS A 115 -7.44 5.88 -5.00
C HIS A 115 -6.39 5.12 -4.18
N LEU A 116 -6.83 4.09 -3.47
CA LEU A 116 -5.97 3.24 -2.64
C LEU A 116 -5.86 1.84 -3.25
N CYS A 117 -4.64 1.30 -3.21
CA CYS A 117 -4.28 -0.05 -3.62
C CYS A 117 -3.50 -0.71 -2.49
N THR A 118 -3.87 -1.93 -2.11
CA THR A 118 -3.13 -2.70 -1.11
C THR A 118 -2.92 -4.14 -1.51
N LEU A 119 -1.78 -4.71 -1.12
CA LEU A 119 -1.55 -6.14 -1.29
C LEU A 119 -2.42 -6.96 -0.31
N LEU A 120 -2.44 -6.58 0.97
CA LEU A 120 -3.19 -7.28 2.02
C LEU A 120 -4.22 -6.37 2.69
N SER A 121 -5.41 -6.90 2.96
CA SER A 121 -6.42 -6.23 3.79
C SER A 121 -6.84 -7.15 4.93
N LYS A 122 -6.99 -6.61 6.13
CA LYS A 122 -7.59 -7.28 7.30
C LYS A 122 -8.94 -6.62 7.63
N PRO A 123 -10.05 -7.03 7.00
CA PRO A 123 -11.35 -6.41 7.23
C PRO A 123 -11.78 -6.44 8.71
N ASP A 124 -11.52 -7.55 9.40
CA ASP A 124 -11.92 -7.75 10.81
C ASP A 124 -11.24 -6.80 11.80
N ARG A 125 -10.14 -6.15 11.40
CA ARG A 125 -9.41 -5.18 12.23
C ARG A 125 -9.69 -3.74 11.91
N ARG A 126 -10.59 -3.48 10.95
CA ARG A 126 -10.88 -2.12 10.51
C ARG A 126 -11.52 -1.33 11.65
N GLU A 127 -10.86 -0.23 12.04
CA GLU A 127 -11.40 0.71 13.05
C GLU A 127 -12.00 1.96 12.40
N VAL A 128 -11.60 2.27 11.17
CA VAL A 128 -12.10 3.39 10.38
C VAL A 128 -12.38 2.96 8.95
N GLU A 129 -13.46 3.43 8.36
CA GLU A 129 -13.78 3.10 6.97
C GLU A 129 -12.75 3.73 6.03
N VAL A 130 -12.07 2.89 5.26
CA VAL A 130 -11.09 3.31 4.26
C VAL A 130 -11.48 2.64 2.94
N PRO A 131 -12.04 3.37 1.97
CA PRO A 131 -12.44 2.79 0.70
C PRO A 131 -11.19 2.44 -0.11
N VAL A 132 -10.98 1.14 -0.32
CA VAL A 132 -9.85 0.59 -1.08
C VAL A 132 -10.36 0.13 -2.44
N ARG A 133 -9.78 0.66 -3.52
CA ARG A 133 -10.23 0.35 -4.88
C ARG A 133 -9.65 -0.97 -5.38
N TYR A 134 -8.41 -1.26 -5.02
CA TYR A 134 -7.72 -2.48 -5.43
C TYR A 134 -7.18 -3.21 -4.20
N ILE A 135 -7.68 -4.42 -3.96
CA ILE A 135 -7.23 -5.29 -2.87
C ILE A 135 -6.62 -6.54 -3.51
N GLY A 136 -5.38 -6.87 -3.14
CA GLY A 136 -4.72 -8.10 -3.54
C GLY A 136 -5.39 -9.30 -2.88
N PHE A 137 -5.29 -9.39 -1.55
CA PHE A 137 -5.82 -10.48 -0.75
C PHE A 137 -6.49 -9.95 0.52
N GLU A 138 -7.63 -10.51 0.87
CA GLU A 138 -8.17 -10.40 2.22
C GLU A 138 -7.60 -11.54 3.07
N VAL A 139 -7.11 -11.20 4.25
CA VAL A 139 -6.45 -12.14 5.16
C VAL A 139 -7.03 -12.05 6.58
N PRO A 140 -7.08 -13.16 7.32
CA PRO A 140 -7.47 -13.14 8.74
C PRO A 140 -6.53 -12.28 9.59
N ASP A 141 -6.92 -12.05 10.84
CA ASP A 141 -6.05 -11.40 11.81
C ASP A 141 -4.93 -12.32 12.32
N GLU A 142 -3.96 -12.55 11.45
CA GLU A 142 -2.74 -13.29 11.76
C GLU A 142 -1.53 -12.37 11.68
N PHE A 143 -0.50 -12.61 12.49
CA PHE A 143 0.71 -11.82 12.39
C PHE A 143 1.54 -12.28 11.17
N VAL A 144 1.45 -11.52 10.08
CA VAL A 144 2.05 -11.88 8.78
C VAL A 144 3.37 -11.16 8.51
N VAL A 145 4.29 -11.86 7.85
CA VAL A 145 5.61 -11.36 7.43
C VAL A 145 5.93 -11.78 6.00
N GLY A 146 6.91 -11.12 5.39
CA GLY A 146 7.33 -11.39 4.02
C GLY A 146 6.76 -10.40 3.01
N TYR A 147 7.38 -10.35 1.84
CA TYR A 147 7.00 -9.46 0.74
C TYR A 147 6.89 -7.98 1.14
N GLY A 148 7.86 -7.52 1.92
CA GLY A 148 7.89 -6.17 2.48
C GLY A 148 7.42 -6.06 3.92
N LEU A 149 6.53 -6.93 4.40
CA LEU A 149 6.07 -6.99 5.78
C LEU A 149 7.17 -7.48 6.71
N ASP A 150 7.24 -6.97 7.94
CA ASP A 150 8.32 -7.26 8.88
C ASP A 150 7.91 -7.63 10.29
N TYR A 151 8.87 -8.30 10.95
CA TYR A 151 8.97 -8.35 12.40
C TYR A 151 10.34 -7.82 12.81
N ALA A 152 10.38 -6.71 13.55
CA ALA A 152 11.62 -6.06 13.98
C ALA A 152 12.65 -5.85 12.84
N GLN A 153 12.18 -5.36 11.68
CA GLN A 153 12.93 -5.15 10.43
C GLN A 153 13.42 -6.42 9.72
N LYS A 154 13.09 -7.62 10.21
CA LYS A 154 13.43 -8.90 9.56
C LYS A 154 12.31 -9.35 8.61
N TYR A 155 12.60 -10.37 7.81
CA TYR A 155 11.66 -11.11 6.94
C TYR A 155 11.10 -10.37 5.72
N ARG A 156 11.29 -9.04 5.59
CA ARG A 156 10.81 -8.27 4.42
C ARG A 156 11.19 -8.88 3.07
N ASN A 157 12.36 -9.50 2.99
CA ASN A 157 12.94 -10.05 1.77
C ASN A 157 12.40 -11.44 1.39
N LEU A 158 11.52 -12.05 2.18
CA LEU A 158 10.89 -13.30 1.79
C LEU A 158 9.98 -13.06 0.58
N PRO A 159 10.03 -13.90 -0.47
CA PRO A 159 9.26 -13.68 -1.69
C PRO A 159 7.79 -14.13 -1.57
N TYR A 160 7.42 -14.67 -0.42
CA TYR A 160 6.08 -15.16 -0.10
C TYR A 160 5.59 -14.51 1.19
N ILE A 161 4.30 -14.69 1.52
CA ILE A 161 3.70 -14.20 2.76
C ILE A 161 3.47 -15.38 3.70
N GLY A 162 4.05 -15.28 4.89
CA GLY A 162 3.98 -16.28 5.96
C GLY A 162 3.30 -15.71 7.20
N VAL A 163 2.83 -16.60 8.08
CA VAL A 163 2.45 -16.24 9.45
C VAL A 163 3.69 -16.45 10.32
N ALA A 164 4.05 -15.48 11.17
CA ALA A 164 5.12 -15.68 12.13
C ALA A 164 4.57 -16.45 13.34
N GLU A 165 5.29 -17.46 13.79
CA GLU A 165 5.00 -18.14 15.05
C GLU A 165 5.50 -17.26 16.20
N GLU A 166 4.66 -17.05 17.22
CA GLU A 166 5.11 -16.45 18.48
C GLU A 166 6.04 -17.45 19.19
N GLU A 167 7.25 -16.99 19.55
CA GLU A 167 8.13 -17.73 20.49
C GLU A 167 7.60 -17.67 21.92
#